data_AF-A0A5Z2A9I8-F1
#
_entry.id   AF-A0A5Z2A9I8-F1
#
_cell.length_a   1.000
_cell.length_b   1.000
_cell.length_c   1.000
_cell.angle_alpha   90.00
_cell.angle_beta   90.00
_cell.angle_gamma   90.00
#
_symmetry.space_group_name_H-M   'P 1'
#
loop_
_entity.id
_entity.type
_entity.pdbx_description
1 polymer ?
#
loop_
_entity_poly.entity_id
_entity_poly.type
_entity_poly.pdbx_seq_one_letter_code
_entity_poly.pdbx_strand_id
1 'polypeptide(L)'
;MKRFLLCSFALVLLYPAGIDMYLVGLPRIAVDLNASESQLHIAFSVYLAGMATAMLFAGKIADQSGRKPVAIVGAIVFMMASLLCSRASEGSLFLSGRFLQGIGAGGCYVVAFAILRDTLDEHRRAKVLSLLNGITCIVPVLAPVVG
;
A
#
# COMPACT_ATOMS: atom_id res chain seq x y z
N MET A 1 -20.22 12.90 -1.72
CA MET A 1 -18.89 13.15 -2.32
C MET A 1 -17.74 13.16 -1.31
N LYS A 2 -17.75 14.00 -0.25
CA LYS A 2 -16.63 14.10 0.73
C LYS A 2 -16.18 12.75 1.34
N ARG A 3 -17.13 11.85 1.66
CA ARG A 3 -16.83 10.51 2.23
C ARG A 3 -16.03 9.61 1.28
N PHE A 4 -16.37 9.58 -0.02
CA PHE A 4 -15.64 8.80 -1.02
C PHE A 4 -14.23 9.32 -1.23
N LEU A 5 -14.08 10.65 -1.24
CA LEU A 5 -12.80 11.32 -1.37
C LEU A 5 -11.86 10.98 -0.20
N LEU A 6 -12.37 11.02 1.04
CA LEU A 6 -11.64 10.59 2.24
C LEU A 6 -11.23 9.12 2.20
N CYS A 7 -12.12 8.22 1.80
CA CYS A 7 -11.78 6.80 1.66
C CYS A 7 -10.70 6.56 0.60
N SER A 8 -10.77 7.23 -0.56
CA SER A 8 -9.72 7.13 -1.58
C SER A 8 -8.38 7.65 -1.09
N PHE A 9 -8.34 8.75 -0.32
CA PHE A 9 -7.11 9.24 0.30
C PHE A 9 -6.52 8.20 1.27
N ALA A 10 -7.34 7.62 2.16
CA ALA A 10 -6.89 6.58 3.08
C ALA A 10 -6.34 5.34 2.36
N LEU A 11 -6.97 4.96 1.24
CA LEU A 11 -6.51 3.84 0.42
C LEU A 11 -5.17 4.09 -0.29
N VAL A 12 -4.93 5.34 -0.74
CA VAL A 12 -3.63 5.71 -1.32
C VAL A 12 -2.53 5.73 -0.25
N LEU A 13 -2.85 6.18 0.97
CA LEU A 13 -1.88 6.27 2.06
C LEU A 13 -1.35 4.90 2.54
N LEU A 14 -2.07 3.81 2.28
CA LEU A 14 -1.58 2.45 2.55
C LEU A 14 -0.28 2.13 1.80
N TYR A 15 -0.10 2.70 0.61
CA TYR A 15 1.10 2.49 -0.21
C TYR A 15 2.38 3.03 0.46
N PRO A 16 2.52 4.35 0.74
CA PRO A 16 3.71 4.89 1.37
C PRO A 16 3.85 4.42 2.81
N ALA A 17 2.76 4.20 3.55
CA ALA A 17 2.84 3.69 4.93
C ALA A 17 3.57 2.33 5.01
N GLY A 18 3.30 1.40 4.08
CA GLY A 18 3.97 0.10 4.04
C GLY A 18 5.45 0.12 3.65
N ILE A 19 5.93 1.23 3.09
CA ILE A 19 7.33 1.44 2.69
C ILE A 19 8.05 2.26 3.75
N ASP A 20 7.52 3.43 4.07
CA ASP A 20 8.22 4.41 4.89
C ASP A 20 8.25 3.96 6.36
N MET A 21 7.14 3.45 6.90
CA MET A 21 7.15 2.89 8.28
C MET A 21 8.00 1.63 8.37
N TYR A 22 8.11 0.86 7.28
CA TYR A 22 9.01 -0.28 7.21
C TYR A 22 10.49 0.15 7.26
N LEU A 23 10.86 1.21 6.54
CA LEU A 23 12.22 1.76 6.55
C LEU A 23 12.61 2.32 7.92
N VAL A 24 11.67 2.98 8.61
CA VAL A 24 11.91 3.51 9.96
C VAL A 24 12.02 2.40 11.00
N GLY A 25 11.16 1.38 10.90
CA GLY A 25 11.20 0.20 11.78
C GLY A 25 12.29 -0.82 11.45
N LEU A 26 13.03 -0.63 10.35
CA LEU A 26 13.99 -1.58 9.80
C LEU A 26 15.03 -2.07 10.82
N PRO A 27 15.62 -1.22 11.70
CA PRO A 27 16.57 -1.67 12.70
C PRO A 27 15.96 -2.63 13.72
N ARG A 28 14.71 -2.40 14.15
CA ARG A 28 14.00 -3.31 15.07
C ARG A 28 13.64 -4.62 14.40
N ILE A 29 13.13 -4.56 13.16
CA ILE A 29 12.78 -5.76 12.38
C ILE A 29 14.02 -6.64 12.15
N ALA A 30 15.19 -6.04 11.91
CA ALA A 30 16.46 -6.75 11.77
C ALA A 30 16.83 -7.52 13.05
N VAL A 31 16.66 -6.90 14.22
CA VAL A 31 16.95 -7.51 15.52
C VAL A 31 15.95 -8.62 15.84
N ASP A 32 14.64 -8.35 15.68
CA ASP A 32 13.56 -9.29 16.03
C ASP A 32 13.59 -10.57 15.17
N LEU A 33 13.93 -10.44 13.87
CA LEU A 33 14.03 -11.56 12.94
C LEU A 33 15.45 -12.15 12.85
N ASN A 34 16.43 -11.59 13.56
CA ASN A 34 17.85 -11.89 13.41
C ASN A 34 18.29 -11.91 11.93
N ALA A 35 17.80 -10.92 11.17
CA ALA A 35 17.85 -10.91 9.72
C ALA A 35 19.05 -10.10 9.21
N SER A 36 19.66 -10.57 8.11
CA SER A 36 20.73 -9.83 7.43
C SER A 36 20.16 -8.64 6.62
N GLU A 37 21.00 -7.64 6.33
CA GLU A 37 20.62 -6.54 5.43
C GLU A 37 20.09 -7.04 4.08
N SER A 38 20.70 -8.10 3.54
CA SER A 38 20.25 -8.72 2.28
C SER A 38 18.80 -9.23 2.36
N GLN A 39 18.38 -9.81 3.50
CA GLN A 39 17.00 -10.28 3.69
C GLN A 39 16.00 -9.12 3.78
N LEU A 40 16.40 -7.98 4.36
CA LEU A 40 15.58 -6.78 4.44
C LEU A 40 15.36 -6.16 3.05
N HIS A 41 16.42 -6.11 2.23
CA HIS A 41 16.32 -5.64 0.84
C HIS A 41 15.44 -6.57 -0.01
N ILE A 42 15.51 -7.88 0.22
CA ILE A 42 14.60 -8.84 -0.41
C ILE A 42 13.16 -8.58 0.04
N ALA A 43 12.90 -8.32 1.32
CA ALA A 43 11.56 -8.03 1.82
C ALA A 43 10.94 -6.78 1.20
N PHE A 44 11.74 -5.75 0.97
CA PHE A 44 11.33 -4.57 0.22
C PHE A 44 11.01 -4.90 -1.25
N SER A 45 11.90 -5.64 -1.92
CA SER A 45 11.72 -6.05 -3.32
C SER A 45 10.48 -6.93 -3.52
N VAL A 46 10.22 -7.84 -2.58
CA VAL A 46 9.06 -8.73 -2.58
C VAL A 46 7.75 -7.96 -2.39
N TYR A 47 7.74 -6.94 -1.53
CA TYR A 47 6.59 -6.05 -1.40
C TYR A 47 6.30 -5.31 -2.72
N LEU A 48 7.33 -4.75 -3.36
CA LEU A 48 7.18 -4.09 -4.66
C LEU A 48 6.72 -5.08 -5.75
N ALA A 49 7.23 -6.30 -5.76
CA ALA A 49 6.80 -7.34 -6.70
C ALA A 49 5.31 -7.72 -6.52
N GLY A 50 4.86 -7.85 -5.28
CA GLY A 50 3.44 -8.08 -4.96
C GLY A 50 2.55 -6.93 -5.43
N MET A 51 2.99 -5.69 -5.21
CA MET A 51 2.29 -4.52 -5.74
C MET A 51 2.23 -4.53 -7.26
N ALA A 52 3.36 -4.74 -7.95
CA ALA A 52 3.40 -4.71 -9.41
C ALA A 52 2.46 -5.75 -10.01
N THR A 53 2.42 -6.94 -9.39
CA THR A 53 1.48 -8.01 -9.76
C THR A 53 0.04 -7.54 -9.57
N ALA A 54 -0.29 -6.99 -8.41
CA ALA A 54 -1.63 -6.48 -8.17
C ALA A 54 -2.00 -5.33 -9.10
N MET A 55 -1.10 -4.41 -9.41
CA MET A 55 -1.39 -3.27 -10.30
C MET A 55 -1.76 -3.72 -11.72
N LEU A 56 -1.12 -4.78 -12.23
CA LEU A 56 -1.42 -5.35 -13.55
C LEU A 56 -2.83 -5.96 -13.61
N PHE A 57 -3.25 -6.69 -12.58
CA PHE A 57 -4.54 -7.38 -12.57
C PHE A 57 -5.68 -6.53 -12.00
N ALA A 58 -5.40 -5.67 -11.03
CA ALA A 58 -6.39 -4.89 -10.30
C ALA A 58 -7.17 -3.94 -11.20
N GLY A 59 -6.56 -3.39 -12.26
CA GLY A 59 -7.28 -2.57 -13.24
C GLY A 59 -8.43 -3.35 -13.91
N LYS A 60 -8.11 -4.53 -14.47
CA LYS A 60 -9.09 -5.39 -15.14
C LYS A 60 -10.16 -5.91 -14.16
N ILE A 61 -9.76 -6.34 -12.97
CA ILE A 61 -10.68 -6.84 -11.95
C ILE A 61 -11.60 -5.71 -11.45
N ALA A 62 -11.08 -4.50 -11.25
CA ALA A 62 -11.87 -3.35 -10.80
C ALA A 62 -12.89 -2.88 -11.83
N ASP A 63 -12.57 -3.02 -13.12
CA ASP A 63 -13.50 -2.70 -14.20
C ASP A 63 -14.61 -3.76 -14.35
N GLN A 64 -14.32 -5.03 -14.06
CA GLN A 64 -15.30 -6.13 -14.17
C GLN A 64 -16.18 -6.31 -12.91
N SER A 65 -15.57 -6.34 -11.73
CA SER A 65 -16.27 -6.59 -10.45
C SER A 65 -16.76 -5.31 -9.77
N GLY A 66 -16.46 -4.16 -10.36
CA GLY A 66 -16.70 -2.85 -9.77
C GLY A 66 -15.59 -2.45 -8.79
N ARG A 67 -15.42 -1.13 -8.66
CA ARG A 67 -14.28 -0.55 -7.95
C ARG A 67 -14.36 -0.70 -6.43
N LYS A 68 -15.56 -0.56 -5.85
CA LYS A 68 -15.76 -0.61 -4.40
C LYS A 68 -15.42 -1.98 -3.79
N PRO A 69 -15.86 -3.14 -4.34
CA PRO A 69 -15.46 -4.45 -3.85
C PRO A 69 -13.95 -4.67 -3.86
N VAL A 70 -13.26 -4.27 -4.95
CA VAL A 70 -11.81 -4.47 -5.07
C VAL A 70 -11.04 -3.64 -4.03
N ALA A 71 -11.45 -2.40 -3.76
CA ALA A 71 -10.85 -1.60 -2.69
C ALA A 71 -10.98 -2.26 -1.30
N ILE A 72 -12.18 -2.80 -1.00
CA ILE A 72 -12.45 -3.44 0.30
C ILE A 72 -11.64 -4.73 0.44
N VAL A 73 -11.62 -5.57 -0.60
CA VAL A 73 -10.83 -6.81 -0.60
C VAL A 73 -9.34 -6.50 -0.46
N GLY A 74 -8.80 -5.52 -1.20
CA GLY A 74 -7.41 -5.11 -1.08
C GLY A 74 -7.05 -4.64 0.34
N ALA A 75 -7.92 -3.86 0.97
CA ALA A 75 -7.72 -3.37 2.33
C ALA A 75 -7.75 -4.51 3.37
N ILE A 76 -8.67 -5.47 3.21
CA ILE A 76 -8.73 -6.67 4.06
C ILE A 76 -7.48 -7.53 3.89
N VAL A 77 -7.03 -7.75 2.66
CA VAL A 77 -5.80 -8.51 2.37
C VAL A 77 -4.60 -7.82 3.02
N PHE A 78 -4.49 -6.50 2.89
CA PHE A 78 -3.42 -5.74 3.54
C PHE A 78 -3.46 -5.92 5.06
N MET A 79 -4.62 -5.74 5.69
CA MET A 79 -4.78 -5.85 7.14
C MET A 79 -4.42 -7.25 7.66
N MET A 80 -4.89 -8.29 6.98
CA MET A 80 -4.58 -9.68 7.32
C MET A 80 -3.09 -9.97 7.16
N ALA A 81 -2.47 -9.46 6.09
CA ALA A 81 -1.04 -9.61 5.85
C ALA A 81 -0.19 -8.82 6.85
N SER A 82 -0.64 -7.66 7.34
CA SER A 82 -0.01 -6.94 8.45
C SER A 82 -0.06 -7.72 9.75
N LEU A 83 -1.18 -8.35 10.07
CA LEU A 83 -1.33 -9.22 11.24
C LEU A 83 -0.49 -10.51 11.13
N LEU A 84 -0.22 -10.97 9.91
CA LEU A 84 0.68 -12.11 9.67
C LEU A 84 2.14 -11.69 9.88
N CYS A 85 2.55 -10.55 9.31
CA CYS A 85 3.89 -10.00 9.52
C CYS A 85 4.18 -9.69 10.99
N SER A 86 3.21 -9.20 11.76
CA SER A 86 3.40 -8.92 13.19
C SER A 86 3.60 -10.17 14.04
N ARG A 87 3.21 -11.35 13.54
CA ARG A 87 3.39 -12.64 14.21
C ARG A 87 4.52 -13.48 13.58
N ALA A 88 5.21 -12.93 12.59
CA ALA A 88 6.24 -13.67 11.88
C ALA A 88 7.50 -13.76 12.74
N SER A 89 7.83 -14.96 13.19
CA SER A 89 9.09 -15.27 13.90
C SER A 89 10.21 -15.70 12.94
N GLU A 90 9.87 -15.96 11.67
CA GLU A 90 10.79 -16.41 10.64
C GLU A 90 10.76 -15.47 9.43
N GLY A 91 11.93 -15.27 8.80
CA GLY A 91 12.06 -14.42 7.61
C GLY A 91 11.21 -14.88 6.42
N SER A 92 11.04 -16.18 6.22
CA SER A 92 10.21 -16.76 5.13
C SER A 92 8.72 -16.36 5.23
N LEU A 93 8.16 -16.45 6.44
CA LEU A 93 6.79 -16.05 6.75
C LEU A 93 6.63 -14.54 6.63
N PHE A 94 7.64 -13.78 7.08
CA PHE A 94 7.67 -12.33 6.92
C PHE A 94 7.67 -11.91 5.45
N LEU A 95 8.50 -12.53 4.61
CA LEU A 95 8.54 -12.28 3.15
C LEU A 95 7.21 -12.58 2.47
N SER A 96 6.57 -13.70 2.83
CA SER A 96 5.26 -14.08 2.30
C SER A 96 4.18 -13.06 2.70
N GLY A 97 4.19 -12.62 3.95
CA GLY A 97 3.33 -11.53 4.42
C GLY A 97 3.58 -10.21 3.69
N ARG A 98 4.84 -9.86 3.42
CA ARG A 98 5.22 -8.66 2.64
C ARG A 98 4.71 -8.71 1.22
N PHE A 99 4.78 -9.86 0.56
CA PHE A 99 4.20 -10.05 -0.78
C PHE A 99 2.68 -9.80 -0.77
N LEU A 100 1.97 -10.38 0.20
CA LEU A 100 0.53 -10.21 0.36
C LEU A 100 0.13 -8.76 0.71
N GLN A 101 0.91 -8.08 1.56
CA GLN A 101 0.73 -6.65 1.81
C GLN A 101 0.89 -5.84 0.52
N GLY A 102 1.92 -6.17 -0.29
CA GLY A 102 2.12 -5.54 -1.59
C GLY A 102 0.90 -5.72 -2.50
N ILE A 103 0.33 -6.92 -2.55
CA ILE A 103 -0.89 -7.18 -3.34
C ILE A 103 -2.06 -6.31 -2.86
N GLY A 104 -2.31 -6.28 -1.55
CA GLY A 104 -3.38 -5.47 -0.96
C GLY A 104 -3.19 -3.97 -1.24
N ALA A 105 -1.99 -3.45 -1.00
CA ALA A 105 -1.65 -2.04 -1.22
C ALA A 105 -1.75 -1.65 -2.69
N GLY A 106 -1.21 -2.46 -3.61
CA GLY A 106 -1.26 -2.21 -5.04
C GLY A 106 -2.70 -2.18 -5.59
N GLY A 107 -3.55 -3.10 -5.12
CA GLY A 107 -4.97 -3.11 -5.46
C GLY A 107 -5.71 -1.86 -4.97
N CYS A 108 -5.51 -1.49 -3.71
CA CYS A 108 -6.09 -0.26 -3.14
C CYS A 108 -5.62 1.00 -3.90
N TYR A 109 -4.34 1.06 -4.26
CA TYR A 109 -3.74 2.18 -4.97
C TYR A 109 -4.40 2.40 -6.33
N VAL A 110 -4.45 1.38 -7.20
CA VAL A 110 -5.06 1.50 -8.55
C VAL A 110 -6.52 1.89 -8.46
N VAL A 111 -7.27 1.25 -7.56
CA VAL A 111 -8.70 1.51 -7.40
C VAL A 111 -8.96 2.92 -6.89
N ALA A 112 -8.15 3.43 -5.96
CA ALA A 112 -8.32 4.78 -5.45
C ALA A 112 -8.15 5.83 -6.54
N PHE A 113 -7.12 5.72 -7.38
CA PHE A 113 -6.91 6.59 -8.55
C PHE A 113 -8.06 6.47 -9.56
N ALA A 114 -8.54 5.25 -9.80
CA ALA A 114 -9.68 5.02 -10.66
C ALA A 114 -10.93 5.75 -10.11
N ILE A 115 -11.33 5.49 -8.86
CA ILE A 115 -12.52 6.11 -8.24
C ILE A 115 -12.48 7.64 -8.35
N LEU A 116 -11.32 8.24 -8.11
CA LEU A 116 -11.14 9.70 -8.22
C LEU A 116 -11.32 10.20 -9.65
N ARG A 117 -10.84 9.44 -10.64
CA ARG A 117 -11.01 9.77 -12.06
C ARG A 117 -12.49 9.75 -12.48
N ASP A 118 -13.29 8.84 -11.92
CA ASP A 118 -14.70 8.68 -12.30
C ASP A 118 -15.65 9.59 -11.49
N THR A 119 -15.25 10.05 -10.31
CA THR A 119 -16.11 10.87 -9.43
C THR A 119 -15.84 12.37 -9.50
N LEU A 120 -14.77 12.80 -10.16
CA LEU A 120 -14.37 14.21 -10.23
C LEU A 120 -14.47 14.76 -11.65
N ASP A 121 -15.07 15.95 -11.75
CA ASP A 121 -15.04 16.75 -12.98
C ASP A 121 -13.61 17.10 -13.38
N GLU A 122 -13.37 17.28 -14.67
CA GLU A 122 -12.04 17.44 -15.27
C GLU A 122 -11.17 18.50 -14.58
N HIS A 123 -11.76 19.64 -14.23
CA HIS A 123 -11.07 20.74 -13.54
C HIS A 123 -10.74 20.44 -12.06
N ARG A 124 -11.58 19.67 -11.37
CA ARG A 124 -11.35 19.23 -9.98
C ARG A 124 -10.41 18.04 -9.90
N ARG A 125 -10.43 17.17 -10.91
CA ARG A 125 -9.59 15.98 -11.01
C ARG A 125 -8.11 16.33 -10.98
N ALA A 126 -7.67 17.30 -11.81
CA ALA A 126 -6.28 17.75 -11.84
C ALA A 126 -5.81 18.26 -10.47
N LYS A 127 -6.66 19.02 -9.77
CA LYS A 127 -6.35 19.60 -8.45
C LYS A 127 -6.21 18.51 -7.38
N VAL A 128 -7.12 17.53 -7.36
CA VAL A 128 -7.08 16.43 -6.38
C VAL A 128 -5.95 15.45 -6.66
N LEU A 129 -5.68 15.11 -7.92
CA LEU A 129 -4.54 14.27 -8.29
C LEU A 129 -3.21 14.94 -7.95
N SER A 130 -3.10 16.26 -8.18
CA SER A 130 -1.92 17.03 -7.76
C SER A 130 -1.77 17.04 -6.24
N LEU A 131 -2.87 17.16 -5.48
CA LEU A 131 -2.84 17.05 -4.03
C LEU A 131 -2.39 15.67 -3.55
N LEU A 132 -2.86 14.60 -4.18
CA LEU A 132 -2.47 13.22 -3.86
C LEU A 132 -0.99 12.97 -4.11
N ASN A 133 -0.49 13.40 -5.27
CA ASN A 133 0.93 13.32 -5.58
C ASN A 133 1.76 14.13 -4.58
N GLY A 134 1.26 15.30 -4.15
CA GLY A 134 1.90 16.08 -3.08
C GLY A 134 1.97 15.31 -1.75
N ILE A 135 0.90 14.62 -1.37
CA ILE A 135 0.87 13.79 -0.15
C ILE A 135 1.86 12.63 -0.26
N THR A 136 1.92 11.92 -1.38
CA THR A 136 2.93 10.84 -1.56
C THR A 136 4.37 11.35 -1.51
N CYS A 137 4.63 12.63 -1.77
CA CYS A 137 5.94 13.25 -1.55
C CYS A 137 6.20 13.68 -0.10
N ILE A 138 5.16 14.08 0.64
CA ILE A 138 5.29 14.56 2.03
C ILE A 138 5.35 13.41 3.04
N VAL A 139 4.62 12.32 2.79
CA VAL A 139 4.54 11.16 3.71
C VAL A 139 5.93 10.55 4.01
N PRO A 140 6.83 10.34 3.04
CA PRO A 140 8.19 9.84 3.31
C PRO A 140 9.01 10.75 4.22
N VAL A 141 8.74 12.05 4.20
CA VAL A 141 9.43 13.04 5.06
C VAL A 141 8.88 12.99 6.49
N LEU A 142 7.58 12.75 6.65
CA LEU A 142 6.94 12.69 7.97
C LEU A 142 7.08 11.32 8.65
N ALA A 143 7.19 10.24 7.88
CA ALA A 143 7.25 8.88 8.42
C ALA A 143 8.38 8.65 9.44
N PRO A 144 9.62 9.16 9.26
CA PRO A 144 10.69 9.03 10.26
C PRO A 144 10.46 9.81 11.56
N VAL A 145 9.56 10.79 11.55
CA VAL A 145 9.22 11.58 12.75
C VAL A 145 8.16 10.87 13.60
N VAL A 146 7.32 10.04 12.97
CA VAL A 146 6.20 9.35 13.63
C VAL A 146 6.56 7.92 14.05
N GLY A 147 7.40 7.23 13.29
CA GLY A 147 7.88 5.87 13.59
C GLY A 147 9.08 5.84 14.51
#